data_AF-V5XJ13-F1
#
_entry.id   AF-V5XJ13-F1
#
_cell.length_a   1.000
_cell.length_b   1.000
_cell.length_c   1.000
_cell.angle_alpha   90.00
_cell.angle_beta   90.00
_cell.angle_gamma   90.00
#
_symmetry.space_group_name_H-M   'P 1'
#
loop_
_entity.id
_entity.type
_entity.pdbx_description
1 polymer ?
#
loop_
_entity_poly.entity_id
_entity_poly.type
_entity_poly.pdbx_seq_one_letter_code
_entity_poly.pdbx_strand_id
1 'polypeptide(L)'
;MNSALREQIQSICDLLYRDPHNTEAFDQLRTLLGIDDHHRVVPHDNWQRMVQKACDRLFDEPDNADARDLLLVLLTAGAELTP
;
A
#
# COMPACT_ATOMS: atom_id res chain seq x y z
N MET A 1 -17.65 -7.92 7.62
CA MET A 1 -17.14 -6.61 7.13
C MET A 1 -18.31 -5.86 6.52
N ASN A 2 -18.66 -4.69 7.05
CA ASN A 2 -19.88 -3.95 6.71
C ASN A 2 -19.87 -3.51 5.22
N SER A 3 -20.98 -3.69 4.48
CA SER A 3 -21.08 -3.29 3.06
C SER A 3 -20.74 -1.82 2.87
N ALA A 4 -21.23 -0.97 3.78
CA ALA A 4 -20.98 0.46 3.77
C ALA A 4 -19.49 0.81 3.91
N LEU A 5 -18.73 0.03 4.69
CA LEU A 5 -17.28 0.24 4.84
C LEU A 5 -16.53 -0.10 3.54
N ARG A 6 -16.92 -1.18 2.86
CA ARG A 6 -16.30 -1.56 1.58
C ARG A 6 -16.56 -0.51 0.50
N GLU A 7 -17.78 0.00 0.44
CA GLU A 7 -18.17 1.07 -0.50
C GLU A 7 -17.41 2.37 -0.23
N GLN A 8 -17.24 2.75 1.05
CA GLN A 8 -16.44 3.91 1.42
C GLN A 8 -14.96 3.77 1.01
N ILE A 9 -14.36 2.60 1.28
CA ILE A 9 -12.97 2.33 0.85
C ILE A 9 -12.87 2.46 -0.67
N GLN A 10 -13.78 1.83 -1.42
CA GLN A 10 -13.74 1.85 -2.89
C GLN A 10 -13.88 3.29 -3.43
N SER A 11 -14.82 4.06 -2.90
CA SER A 11 -15.03 5.45 -3.31
C SER A 11 -13.76 6.31 -3.16
N ILE A 12 -13.06 6.16 -2.03
CA ILE A 12 -11.81 6.89 -1.77
C ILE A 12 -10.69 6.38 -2.69
N CYS A 13 -10.58 5.07 -2.91
CA CYS A 13 -9.64 4.51 -3.87
C CYS A 13 -9.89 5.05 -5.30
N ASP A 14 -11.14 5.23 -5.71
CA ASP A 14 -11.47 5.79 -7.03
C ASP A 14 -11.08 7.28 -7.15
N LEU A 15 -11.04 8.01 -6.04
CA LEU A 15 -10.51 9.38 -6.01
C LEU A 15 -8.99 9.37 -6.18
N LEU A 16 -8.28 8.52 -5.43
CA LEU A 16 -6.82 8.38 -5.53
C LEU A 16 -6.37 7.86 -6.89
N TYR A 17 -7.16 7.00 -7.52
CA TYR A 17 -6.90 6.53 -8.89
C TYR A 17 -6.95 7.68 -9.90
N ARG A 18 -7.88 8.63 -9.71
CA ARG A 18 -8.02 9.81 -10.59
C ARG A 18 -7.01 10.90 -10.28
N ASP A 19 -6.66 11.07 -9.00
CA ASP A 19 -5.68 12.03 -8.52
C ASP A 19 -4.81 11.42 -7.40
N PRO A 20 -3.63 10.87 -7.75
CA PRO A 20 -2.68 10.31 -6.80
C PRO A 20 -2.03 11.32 -5.87
N HIS A 21 -2.30 12.63 -6.02
CA HIS A 21 -1.80 13.67 -5.14
C HIS A 21 -2.87 14.26 -4.23
N ASN A 22 -4.08 13.69 -4.25
CA ASN A 22 -5.18 14.10 -3.39
C ASN A 22 -4.89 13.73 -1.92
N THR A 23 -4.28 14.67 -1.20
CA THR A 23 -3.90 14.50 0.22
C THR A 23 -5.10 14.26 1.11
N GLU A 24 -6.25 14.86 0.81
CA GLU A 24 -7.50 14.66 1.57
C GLU A 24 -7.98 13.20 1.45
N ALA A 25 -7.98 12.63 0.25
CA ALA A 25 -8.34 11.24 0.03
C ALA A 25 -7.36 10.27 0.72
N PHE A 26 -6.07 10.61 0.77
CA PHE A 26 -5.09 9.86 1.56
C PHE A 26 -5.41 9.86 3.05
N ASP A 27 -5.67 11.03 3.64
CA ASP A 27 -5.95 11.17 5.07
C ASP A 27 -7.27 10.48 5.47
N GLN A 28 -8.29 10.59 4.62
CA GLN A 28 -9.56 9.87 4.77
C GLN A 28 -9.34 8.36 4.75
N LEU A 29 -8.56 7.85 3.79
CA LEU A 29 -8.26 6.41 3.70
C LEU A 29 -7.48 5.92 4.93
N ARG A 30 -6.49 6.69 5.39
CA ARG A 30 -5.72 6.36 6.61
C ARG A 30 -6.63 6.25 7.82
N THR A 31 -7.51 7.23 8.02
CA THR A 31 -8.47 7.25 9.12
C THR A 31 -9.41 6.05 9.04
N LEU A 32 -9.94 5.74 7.85
CA LEU A 32 -10.86 4.62 7.63
C LEU A 32 -10.22 3.26 7.90
N LEU A 33 -8.92 3.14 7.64
CA LEU A 33 -8.12 1.95 7.92
C LEU A 33 -7.58 1.90 9.36
N GLY A 34 -7.89 2.89 10.20
CA GLY A 34 -7.42 2.97 11.59
C GLY A 34 -5.92 3.22 11.70
N ILE A 35 -5.31 3.85 10.70
CA ILE A 35 -3.90 4.22 10.69
C ILE A 35 -3.78 5.62 11.29
N ASP A 36 -3.46 5.68 12.59
CA ASP A 36 -3.18 6.95 13.28
C ASP A 36 -2.05 7.73 12.58
N ASP A 37 -2.10 9.06 12.63
CA ASP A 37 -1.13 9.98 12.02
C ASP A 37 0.33 9.77 12.46
N HIS A 38 0.54 9.02 13.54
CA HIS A 38 1.87 8.63 14.02
C HIS A 38 2.48 7.44 13.26
N HIS A 39 1.67 6.66 12.54
CA HIS A 39 2.13 5.55 11.69
C HIS A 39 2.30 6.01 10.25
N ARG A 40 3.17 7.01 10.02
CA ARG A 40 3.57 7.43 8.66
C ARG A 40 4.32 6.33 7.91
N VAL A 41 4.74 5.30 8.65
CA VAL A 41 5.64 4.26 8.20
C VAL A 41 4.97 2.91 8.40
N VAL A 42 5.00 2.07 7.36
CA VAL A 42 4.58 0.68 7.48
C VAL A 42 5.53 -0.04 8.45
N PRO A 43 5.04 -0.74 9.50
CA PRO A 43 5.91 -1.48 10.41
C PRO A 43 6.88 -2.40 9.67
N HIS A 44 8.12 -2.52 10.16
CA HIS A 44 9.18 -3.28 9.47
C HIS A 44 8.74 -4.72 9.12
N ASP A 45 8.11 -5.42 10.06
CA ASP A 45 7.60 -6.79 9.84
C ASP A 45 6.51 -6.85 8.74
N ASN A 46 5.70 -5.79 8.63
CA ASN A 46 4.70 -5.69 7.57
C ASN A 46 5.36 -5.43 6.21
N TRP A 47 6.38 -4.58 6.17
CA TRP A 47 7.17 -4.33 4.97
C TRP A 47 7.89 -5.59 4.50
N GLN A 48 8.60 -6.29 5.40
CA GLN A 48 9.30 -7.55 5.09
C GLN A 48 8.34 -8.59 4.49
N ARG A 49 7.14 -8.73 5.09
CA ARG A 49 6.12 -9.65 4.58
C ARG A 49 5.63 -9.28 3.18
N MET A 50 5.49 -8.00 2.88
CA MET A 50 5.09 -7.56 1.53
C MET A 50 6.20 -7.80 0.51
N VAL A 51 7.46 -7.54 0.87
CA VAL A 51 8.62 -7.87 0.03
C VAL A 51 8.64 -9.36 -0.29
N GLN A 52 8.49 -10.22 0.73
CA GLN A 52 8.46 -11.67 0.53
C GLN A 52 7.37 -12.09 -0.44
N LYS A 53 6.14 -11.58 -0.30
CA LYS A 53 5.03 -11.90 -1.22
C LYS A 53 5.32 -11.50 -2.67
N ALA A 54 5.93 -10.34 -2.88
CA ALA A 54 6.30 -9.90 -4.22
C ALA A 54 7.40 -10.79 -4.82
N CYS A 55 8.40 -11.18 -4.01
CA CYS A 55 9.45 -12.12 -4.41
C CYS A 55 8.89 -13.50 -4.75
N ASP A 56 8.03 -14.06 -3.91
CA ASP A 56 7.41 -15.37 -4.13
C ASP A 56 6.59 -15.34 -5.44
N ARG A 57 5.87 -14.25 -5.70
CA ARG A 57 5.11 -14.07 -6.94
C ARG A 57 5.99 -14.04 -8.18
N LEU A 58 7.14 -13.36 -8.12
CA LEU A 58 8.10 -13.31 -9.23
C LEU A 58 8.87 -14.62 -9.40
N PHE A 59 9.03 -15.40 -8.33
CA PHE A 59 9.61 -16.73 -8.43
C PHE A 59 8.70 -17.66 -9.25
N ASP A 60 7.39 -17.64 -8.98
CA ASP A 60 6.41 -18.43 -9.74
C ASP A 60 6.14 -17.85 -11.14
N GLU A 61 6.11 -16.52 -11.27
CA GLU A 61 5.82 -15.81 -12.52
C GLU A 61 6.81 -14.65 -12.76
N PRO A 62 7.99 -14.94 -13.36
CA PRO A 62 9.04 -13.93 -13.58
C PRO A 62 8.61 -12.72 -14.44
N ASP A 63 7.64 -12.92 -15.34
CA ASP A 63 7.13 -11.87 -16.24
C ASP A 63 5.96 -11.06 -15.62
N ASN A 64 5.63 -11.28 -14.35
CA ASN A 64 4.54 -10.58 -13.68
C ASN A 64 4.92 -9.11 -13.40
N ALA A 65 4.44 -8.21 -14.26
CA ALA A 65 4.73 -6.78 -14.19
C ALA A 65 4.27 -6.13 -12.88
N ASP A 66 3.08 -6.48 -12.39
CA ASP A 66 2.53 -5.91 -11.15
C ASP A 66 3.38 -6.28 -9.93
N ALA A 67 3.84 -7.53 -9.86
CA ALA A 67 4.71 -7.99 -8.77
C ALA A 67 6.09 -7.32 -8.80
N ARG A 68 6.65 -7.14 -10.01
CA ARG A 68 7.90 -6.39 -10.21
C ARG A 68 7.74 -4.95 -9.77
N ASP A 69 6.70 -4.27 -10.22
CA ASP A 69 6.49 -2.84 -9.96
C ASP A 69 6.17 -2.61 -8.47
N LEU A 70 5.39 -3.50 -7.85
CA LEU A 70 5.18 -3.51 -6.40
C LEU A 70 6.50 -3.69 -5.64
N LEU A 71 7.36 -4.63 -6.04
CA LEU A 71 8.65 -4.84 -5.40
C LEU A 71 9.53 -3.58 -5.52
N LEU A 72 9.55 -2.92 -6.68
CA LEU A 72 10.29 -1.67 -6.87
C LEU A 72 9.78 -0.56 -5.93
N VAL A 73 8.46 -0.38 -5.79
CA VAL A 73 7.87 0.58 -4.85
C VAL A 73 8.29 0.25 -3.41
N LEU A 74 8.20 -1.01 -3.00
CA LEU A 74 8.57 -1.45 -1.65
C LEU A 74 10.06 -1.23 -1.35
N LEU A 75 10.95 -1.52 -2.31
CA LEU A 75 12.38 -1.29 -2.17
C LEU A 75 12.72 0.21 -2.05
N THR A 76 12.00 1.06 -2.78
CA THR A 76 12.19 2.52 -2.72
C THR A 76 11.68 3.10 -1.40
N ALA A 77 10.51 2.65 -0.94
CA ALA A 77 9.96 3.04 0.37
C ALA A 77 10.79 2.51 1.55
N GLY A 78 11.43 1.34 1.40
CA GLY A 78 12.30 0.75 2.42
C GLY A 78 13.68 1.43 2.54
N ALA A 79 14.10 2.20 1.55
CA ALA A 79 15.37 2.95 1.61
C ALA A 79 15.34 4.06 2.67
N GLU A 80 14.15 4.54 3.06
CA GLU A 80 13.96 5.50 4.16
C GLU A 80 13.88 4.80 5.54
N LEU A 81 13.90 3.47 5.57
CA LEU A 81 13.83 2.64 6.79
C LEU A 81 15.21 2.18 7.30
N THR A 82 16.32 2.69 6.75
CA THR A 82 17.66 2.39 7.29
C THR A 82 17.78 2.86 8.75
N PRO A 83 18.42 2.07 9.63
CA PRO A 83 18.49 2.32 11.08
C PRO A 83 19.18 3.62 11.46
#